data_AF-A0A9E4BTW2-F1
#
_entry.id   AF-A0A9E4BTW2-F1
#
_cell.length_a   1.000
_cell.length_b   1.000
_cell.length_c   1.000
_cell.angle_alpha   90.00
_cell.angle_beta   90.00
_cell.angle_gamma   90.00
#
_symmetry.space_group_name_H-M   'P 1'
#
loop_
_entity.id
_entity.type
_entity.pdbx_description
1 polymer ?
#
loop_
_entity_poly.entity_id
_entity_poly.type
_entity_poly.pdbx_seq_one_letter_code
_entity_poly.pdbx_strand_id
1 'polypeptide(L)'
;MKRTSILLPVLLAIIAFSVFASEDGGKPEGKDEKQAGAHVGSAEFERLKALVGRWESEMPMSGGGGSEGGKGAMMTVATEYRVAANGSVIVERNFPDTPKEMISVYHDRGGKLWMTHYCAKGNQPQMSLTKATDGAIALELVEGSLDSPDESHMHSVKFTFDGEDGMSQTWTMYEGGKETMAHTMTYRRVR
;
A
#
# COMPACT_ATOMS: atom_id res chain seq x y z
N MET A 1 -29.00 21.10 63.86
CA MET A 1 -28.88 21.76 62.55
C MET A 1 -28.75 20.68 61.48
N LYS A 2 -29.83 20.40 60.74
CA LYS A 2 -29.86 19.38 59.67
C LYS A 2 -29.28 20.02 58.41
N ARG A 3 -28.16 19.50 57.91
CA ARG A 3 -27.59 19.87 56.61
C ARG A 3 -27.93 18.75 55.63
N THR A 4 -28.87 19.05 54.75
CA THR A 4 -29.36 18.17 53.68
C THR A 4 -28.33 18.18 52.54
N SER A 5 -27.68 17.04 52.30
CA SER A 5 -26.78 16.85 51.15
C SER A 5 -27.61 16.50 49.93
N ILE A 6 -27.61 17.39 48.93
CA ILE A 6 -28.29 17.20 47.65
C ILE A 6 -27.33 16.45 46.72
N LEU A 7 -27.72 15.25 46.30
CA LEU A 7 -27.10 14.49 45.21
C LEU A 7 -27.38 15.19 43.88
N LEU A 8 -26.34 15.55 43.15
CA LEU A 8 -26.42 16.07 41.79
C LEU A 8 -26.38 14.88 40.82
N PRO A 9 -27.43 14.58 40.03
CA PRO A 9 -27.34 13.55 39.01
C PRO A 9 -26.58 14.11 37.80
N VAL A 10 -25.53 13.39 37.38
CA VAL A 10 -24.84 13.60 36.11
C VAL A 10 -25.80 13.23 34.98
N LEU A 11 -26.25 14.21 34.22
CA LEU A 11 -27.12 14.01 33.06
C LEU A 11 -26.28 13.47 31.90
N LEU A 12 -26.47 12.19 31.55
CA LEU A 12 -25.93 11.57 30.36
C LEU A 12 -26.69 12.12 29.14
N ALA A 13 -26.06 12.99 28.36
CA ALA A 13 -26.64 13.51 27.12
C ALA A 13 -26.63 12.43 26.04
N ILE A 14 -27.75 11.74 25.86
CA ILE A 14 -28.01 10.90 24.69
C ILE A 14 -28.35 11.83 23.54
N ILE A 15 -27.42 12.03 22.61
CA ILE A 15 -27.71 12.73 21.35
C ILE A 15 -28.50 11.75 20.47
N ALA A 16 -29.83 11.85 20.53
CA ALA A 16 -30.70 11.21 19.56
C ALA A 16 -30.51 11.91 18.21
N PHE A 17 -30.05 11.18 17.19
CA PHE A 17 -30.14 11.64 15.81
C PHE A 17 -31.62 11.65 15.41
N SER A 18 -32.26 12.82 15.49
CA SER A 18 -33.57 13.04 14.93
C SER A 18 -33.49 12.92 13.42
N VAL A 19 -34.00 11.82 12.87
CA VAL A 19 -34.34 11.74 11.45
C VAL A 19 -35.49 12.72 11.23
N PHE A 20 -35.21 13.86 10.62
CA PHE A 20 -36.26 14.72 10.07
C PHE A 20 -36.83 14.00 8.85
N ALA A 21 -37.96 13.33 9.04
CA ALA A 21 -38.83 12.94 7.94
C ALA A 21 -39.48 14.21 7.40
N SER A 22 -38.98 14.74 6.27
CA SER A 22 -39.73 15.72 5.49
C SER A 22 -40.88 14.99 4.81
N GLU A 23 -42.09 15.22 5.32
CA GLU A 23 -43.34 14.98 4.59
C GLU A 23 -43.49 16.06 3.52
N ASP A 24 -42.79 15.89 2.40
CA ASP A 24 -43.17 16.54 1.15
C ASP A 24 -42.94 15.53 0.03
N GLY A 25 -44.02 15.20 -0.68
CA GLY A 25 -44.16 14.09 -1.63
C GLY A 25 -43.37 14.22 -2.94
N GLY A 26 -42.11 14.66 -2.88
CA GLY A 26 -41.17 14.54 -3.97
C GLY A 26 -40.50 13.17 -3.90
N LYS A 27 -40.89 12.26 -4.80
CA LYS A 27 -40.08 11.06 -5.13
C LYS A 27 -38.63 11.52 -5.24
N PRO A 28 -37.65 10.92 -4.53
CA PRO A 28 -36.25 11.22 -4.82
C PRO A 28 -36.06 10.80 -6.27
N GLU A 29 -35.98 11.79 -7.16
CA GLU A 29 -35.41 11.60 -8.48
C GLU A 29 -33.97 11.22 -8.21
N GLY A 30 -33.75 9.91 -8.08
CA GLY A 30 -32.45 9.31 -8.30
C GLY A 30 -32.06 9.74 -9.68
N LYS A 31 -31.34 10.86 -9.77
CA LYS A 31 -30.47 11.10 -10.90
C LYS A 31 -29.65 9.83 -10.98
N ASP A 32 -29.80 9.12 -12.09
CA ASP A 32 -28.92 8.02 -12.44
C ASP A 32 -27.49 8.56 -12.30
N GLU A 33 -26.87 8.34 -11.13
CA GLU A 33 -25.43 8.36 -11.02
C GLU A 33 -25.01 7.23 -11.93
N LYS A 34 -24.78 7.58 -13.20
CA LYS A 34 -24.07 6.74 -14.14
C LYS A 34 -22.90 6.23 -13.35
N GLN A 35 -22.91 4.93 -13.05
CA GLN A 35 -21.80 4.22 -12.46
C GLN A 35 -20.57 4.69 -13.22
N ALA A 36 -19.75 5.52 -12.57
CA ALA A 36 -18.59 6.10 -13.23
C ALA A 36 -17.77 4.90 -13.70
N GLY A 37 -17.52 4.82 -15.02
CA GLY A 37 -16.81 3.69 -15.60
C GLY A 37 -15.51 3.42 -14.86
N ALA A 38 -15.07 2.15 -14.84
CA ALA A 38 -13.84 1.75 -14.16
C ALA A 38 -12.69 2.70 -14.56
N HIS A 39 -11.92 3.18 -13.58
CA HIS A 39 -10.81 4.08 -13.83
C HIS A 39 -9.78 3.43 -14.77
N VAL A 40 -9.45 4.13 -15.85
CA VAL A 40 -8.39 3.78 -16.79
C VAL A 40 -7.21 4.71 -16.54
N GLY A 41 -6.08 4.14 -16.14
CA GLY A 41 -4.83 4.84 -15.88
C GLY A 41 -3.85 4.82 -17.06
N SER A 42 -2.60 5.17 -16.77
CA SER A 42 -1.44 5.06 -17.64
C SER A 42 -1.19 3.61 -18.06
N ALA A 43 -0.43 3.41 -19.13
CA ALA A 43 -0.08 2.07 -19.61
C ALA A 43 0.65 1.25 -18.52
N GLU A 44 1.49 1.91 -17.73
CA GLU A 44 2.23 1.30 -16.62
C GLU A 44 1.32 0.94 -15.44
N PHE A 45 0.35 1.81 -15.13
CA PHE A 45 -0.64 1.52 -14.09
C PHE A 45 -1.53 0.33 -14.48
N GLU A 46 -2.06 0.32 -15.71
CA GLU A 46 -2.84 -0.81 -16.22
C GLU A 46 -2.02 -2.10 -16.25
N ARG A 47 -0.73 -2.02 -16.57
CA ARG A 47 0.17 -3.16 -16.51
C ARG A 47 0.33 -3.69 -15.09
N LEU A 48 0.45 -2.83 -14.07
CA LEU A 48 0.51 -3.28 -12.67
C LEU A 48 -0.80 -3.93 -12.21
N LYS A 49 -1.97 -3.60 -12.79
CA LYS A 49 -3.21 -4.31 -12.47
C LYS A 49 -3.15 -5.81 -12.81
N ALA A 50 -2.31 -6.22 -13.77
CA ALA A 50 -2.09 -7.63 -14.07
C ALA A 50 -1.42 -8.40 -12.91
N LEU A 51 -0.85 -7.69 -11.92
CA LEU A 51 -0.26 -8.30 -10.73
C LEU A 51 -1.30 -8.64 -9.65
N VAL A 52 -2.57 -8.22 -9.79
CA VAL A 52 -3.63 -8.54 -8.82
C VAL A 52 -3.64 -10.04 -8.49
N GLY A 53 -3.67 -10.35 -7.19
CA GLY A 53 -3.52 -11.69 -6.65
C GLY A 53 -2.32 -11.81 -5.72
N ARG A 54 -2.05 -13.05 -5.32
CA ARG A 54 -0.98 -13.40 -4.39
C ARG A 54 0.21 -14.00 -5.12
N TRP A 55 1.39 -13.68 -4.63
CA TRP A 55 2.67 -14.10 -5.18
C TRP A 55 3.61 -14.53 -4.06
N GLU A 56 4.44 -15.53 -4.32
CA GLU A 56 5.38 -16.07 -3.34
C GLU A 56 6.80 -16.17 -3.94
N SER A 57 7.80 -15.88 -3.10
CA SER A 57 9.23 -15.96 -3.43
C SER A 57 9.91 -16.79 -2.35
N GLU A 58 10.78 -17.70 -2.77
CA GLU A 58 11.69 -18.41 -1.88
C GLU A 58 12.97 -17.60 -1.76
N MET A 59 13.37 -17.26 -0.55
CA MET A 59 14.63 -16.54 -0.31
C MET A 59 15.42 -17.15 0.85
N PRO A 60 16.77 -17.09 0.81
CA PRO A 60 17.58 -17.51 1.94
C PRO A 60 17.25 -16.65 3.15
N MET A 61 17.18 -17.26 4.33
CA MET A 61 17.16 -16.57 5.61
C MET A 61 18.50 -15.84 5.81
N SER A 62 18.65 -14.65 5.25
CA SER A 62 19.82 -13.80 5.52
C SER A 62 19.53 -12.87 6.70
N GLY A 63 20.14 -13.20 7.85
CA GLY A 63 20.40 -12.33 9.00
C GLY A 63 19.46 -11.15 9.25
N GLY A 64 18.43 -11.35 10.07
CA GLY A 64 17.75 -10.24 10.73
C GLY A 64 16.28 -10.49 11.07
N GLY A 65 15.98 -11.30 12.07
CA GLY A 65 14.67 -11.25 12.74
C GLY A 65 13.93 -12.58 12.97
N GLY A 66 14.63 -13.67 13.22
CA GLY A 66 14.01 -14.91 13.68
C GLY A 66 15.08 -15.92 14.09
N SER A 67 15.26 -16.10 15.39
CA SER A 67 16.19 -17.05 15.98
C SER A 67 15.67 -18.48 15.85
N GLU A 68 15.54 -19.02 14.64
CA GLU A 68 15.13 -20.44 14.47
C GLU A 68 15.48 -21.07 13.11
N GLY A 69 16.23 -20.37 12.26
CA GLY A 69 16.72 -20.91 10.98
C GLY A 69 18.23 -21.06 10.99
N GLY A 70 18.74 -22.29 10.86
CA GLY A 70 20.17 -22.54 10.63
C GLY A 70 20.67 -21.85 9.35
N LYS A 71 22.00 -21.68 9.23
CA LYS A 71 22.63 -21.21 7.98
C LYS A 71 22.12 -22.05 6.79
N GLY A 72 21.48 -21.39 5.82
CA GLY A 72 20.94 -22.04 4.62
C GLY A 72 19.47 -22.41 4.68
N ALA A 73 18.74 -22.08 5.75
CA ALA A 73 17.28 -22.16 5.75
C ALA A 73 16.69 -21.20 4.70
N MET A 74 15.70 -21.67 3.94
CA MET A 74 14.89 -20.85 3.04
C MET A 74 13.64 -20.38 3.77
N MET A 75 13.15 -19.20 3.42
CA MET A 75 11.83 -18.71 3.81
C MET A 75 11.02 -18.37 2.57
N THR A 76 9.75 -18.74 2.62
CA THR A 76 8.74 -18.25 1.69
C THR A 76 8.29 -16.88 2.16
N VAL A 77 8.39 -15.89 1.27
CA VAL A 77 7.80 -14.57 1.47
C VAL A 77 6.71 -14.33 0.44
N ALA A 78 5.69 -13.56 0.81
CA ALA A 78 4.59 -13.26 -0.06
C ALA A 78 4.44 -11.76 -0.33
N THR A 79 3.83 -11.45 -1.48
CA THR A 79 3.28 -10.14 -1.78
C THR A 79 1.87 -10.29 -2.38
N GLU A 80 0.97 -9.40 -2.02
CA GLU A 80 -0.42 -9.41 -2.46
C GLU A 80 -0.82 -8.08 -3.09
N TYR A 81 -1.42 -8.13 -4.27
CA TYR A 81 -1.95 -6.96 -4.95
C TYR A 81 -3.46 -7.01 -5.04
N ARG A 82 -4.10 -5.88 -4.76
CA ARG A 82 -5.53 -5.69 -5.01
C ARG A 82 -5.82 -4.31 -5.58
N VAL A 83 -6.88 -4.21 -6.38
CA VAL A 83 -7.41 -2.92 -6.83
C VAL A 83 -8.33 -2.33 -5.75
N ALA A 84 -8.32 -1.00 -5.61
CA ALA A 84 -9.13 -0.24 -4.68
C ALA A 84 -9.64 1.05 -5.33
N ALA A 85 -10.43 1.84 -4.58
CA ALA A 85 -10.83 3.20 -4.94
C ALA A 85 -11.41 3.33 -6.37
N ASN A 86 -12.39 2.49 -6.69
CA ASN A 86 -13.04 2.44 -8.01
C ASN A 86 -12.08 2.23 -9.20
N GLY A 87 -11.00 1.47 -8.97
CA GLY A 87 -10.02 1.16 -10.02
C GLY A 87 -8.84 2.12 -10.10
N SER A 88 -8.82 3.19 -9.30
CA SER A 88 -7.79 4.24 -9.37
C SER A 88 -6.55 3.98 -8.53
N VAL A 89 -6.58 2.93 -7.71
CA VAL A 89 -5.48 2.57 -6.81
C VAL A 89 -5.21 1.08 -6.87
N ILE A 90 -3.92 0.70 -6.85
CA ILE A 90 -3.48 -0.65 -6.55
C ILE A 90 -2.80 -0.62 -5.18
N VAL A 91 -3.19 -1.54 -4.29
CA VAL A 91 -2.57 -1.73 -2.98
C VAL A 91 -1.76 -3.01 -3.03
N GLU A 92 -0.47 -2.90 -2.80
CA GLU A 92 0.44 -4.01 -2.54
C GLU A 92 0.66 -4.16 -1.03
N ARG A 93 0.56 -5.39 -0.53
CA ARG A 93 0.99 -5.78 0.82
C ARG A 93 2.23 -6.66 0.68
N ASN A 94 3.40 -6.16 1.05
CA ASN A 94 4.62 -6.94 1.13
C ASN A 94 4.70 -7.62 2.51
N PHE A 95 5.06 -8.91 2.54
CA PHE A 95 5.11 -9.71 3.76
C PHE A 95 3.80 -9.69 4.56
N PRO A 96 2.65 -9.96 3.91
CA PRO A 96 1.34 -9.85 4.55
C PRO A 96 1.28 -10.73 5.80
N ASP A 97 0.56 -10.23 6.82
CA ASP A 97 0.27 -10.91 8.08
C ASP A 97 1.53 -11.19 8.93
N THR A 98 2.61 -10.44 8.69
CA THR A 98 3.82 -10.44 9.52
C THR A 98 3.99 -9.09 10.24
N PRO A 99 4.73 -9.03 11.36
CA PRO A 99 5.08 -7.76 12.01
C PRO A 99 5.91 -6.81 11.13
N LYS A 100 6.42 -7.29 9.98
CA LYS A 100 7.19 -6.51 9.01
C LYS A 100 6.39 -6.18 7.75
N GLU A 101 5.07 -6.32 7.79
CA GLU A 101 4.21 -5.96 6.68
C GLU A 101 4.46 -4.51 6.26
N MET A 102 4.66 -4.32 4.96
CA MET A 102 4.78 -3.00 4.34
C MET A 102 3.70 -2.87 3.28
N ILE A 103 3.24 -1.64 3.07
CA ILE A 103 2.18 -1.36 2.10
C ILE A 103 2.74 -0.43 1.02
N SER A 104 2.54 -0.76 -0.24
CA SER A 104 2.83 0.16 -1.35
C SER A 104 1.53 0.50 -2.07
N VAL A 105 1.26 1.78 -2.28
CA VAL A 105 0.03 2.27 -2.89
C VAL A 105 0.35 2.96 -4.20
N TYR A 106 -0.06 2.33 -5.30
CA TYR A 106 0.17 2.79 -6.66
C TYR A 106 -1.04 3.56 -7.17
N HIS A 107 -0.78 4.65 -7.88
CA HIS A 107 -1.80 5.50 -8.48
C HIS A 107 -1.16 6.34 -9.59
N ASP A 108 -1.98 6.93 -10.47
CA ASP A 108 -1.49 7.94 -11.39
C ASP A 108 -1.60 9.35 -10.82
N ARG A 109 -0.57 10.15 -11.05
CA ARG A 109 -0.55 11.60 -10.82
C ARG A 109 -0.17 12.28 -12.13
N GLY A 110 -1.12 12.98 -12.74
CA GLY A 110 -0.91 13.64 -14.03
C GLY A 110 -0.64 12.66 -15.19
N GLY A 111 -1.25 11.47 -15.17
CA GLY A 111 -1.07 10.44 -16.21
C GLY A 111 0.26 9.69 -16.16
N LYS A 112 1.01 9.85 -15.07
CA LYS A 112 2.27 9.13 -14.80
C LYS A 112 2.06 8.25 -13.57
N LEU A 113 2.65 7.05 -13.58
CA LEU A 113 2.62 6.13 -12.45
C LEU A 113 3.46 6.65 -11.26
N TRP A 114 2.85 6.64 -10.09
CA TRP A 114 3.43 6.97 -8.80
C TRP A 114 3.15 5.88 -7.77
N MET A 115 3.94 5.90 -6.70
CA MET A 115 3.78 5.01 -5.56
C MET A 115 4.15 5.71 -4.26
N THR A 116 3.34 5.50 -3.23
CA THR A 116 3.74 5.77 -1.85
C THR A 116 4.03 4.44 -1.15
N HIS A 117 5.24 4.26 -0.66
CA HIS A 117 5.65 3.08 0.10
C HIS A 117 5.59 3.39 1.61
N TYR A 118 4.78 2.65 2.35
CA TYR A 118 4.65 2.72 3.79
C TYR A 118 5.59 1.67 4.41
N CYS A 119 6.77 2.11 4.81
CA CYS A 119 7.83 1.24 5.32
C CYS A 119 7.59 0.85 6.78
N ALA A 120 8.08 -0.32 7.19
CA ALA A 120 8.08 -0.77 8.59
C ALA A 120 8.93 0.14 9.51
N LYS A 121 9.77 1.02 8.95
CA LYS A 121 10.54 2.04 9.69
C LYS A 121 9.71 3.28 10.06
N GLY A 122 8.47 3.40 9.56
CA GLY A 122 7.59 4.54 9.86
C GLY A 122 7.71 5.72 8.90
N ASN A 123 8.53 5.62 7.85
CA ASN A 123 8.63 6.62 6.79
C ASN A 123 7.76 6.30 5.56
N GLN A 124 7.52 7.31 4.71
CA GLN A 124 6.69 7.19 3.51
C GLN A 124 7.36 7.75 2.23
N PRO A 125 8.36 7.04 1.66
CA PRO A 125 8.92 7.37 0.36
C PRO A 125 7.84 7.45 -0.74
N GLN A 126 7.89 8.50 -1.55
CA GLN A 126 7.08 8.66 -2.75
C GLN A 126 7.97 8.58 -3.98
N MET A 127 7.68 7.60 -4.83
CA MET A 127 8.44 7.29 -6.03
C MET A 127 7.61 7.56 -7.27
N SER A 128 8.27 7.96 -8.35
CA SER A 128 7.63 8.12 -9.66
C SER A 128 8.34 7.32 -10.73
N LEU A 129 7.61 6.94 -11.77
CA LEU A 129 8.15 6.25 -12.93
C LEU A 129 9.38 6.97 -13.52
N THR A 130 10.50 6.28 -13.67
CA THR A 130 11.69 6.80 -14.38
C THR A 130 11.89 6.12 -15.72
N LYS A 131 11.51 4.84 -15.83
CA LYS A 131 11.65 4.07 -17.07
C LYS A 131 10.61 2.95 -17.17
N ALA A 132 10.06 2.76 -18.35
CA ALA A 132 9.24 1.62 -18.70
C ALA A 132 9.72 1.00 -20.02
N THR A 133 9.64 -0.32 -20.11
CA THR A 133 9.86 -1.10 -21.33
C THR A 133 8.84 -2.24 -21.38
N ASP A 134 8.79 -2.99 -22.47
CA ASP A 134 7.92 -4.17 -22.58
C ASP A 134 8.19 -5.25 -21.53
N GLY A 135 9.32 -5.21 -20.82
CA GLY A 135 9.68 -6.20 -19.79
C GLY A 135 9.84 -5.64 -18.37
N ALA A 136 9.82 -4.31 -18.18
CA ALA A 136 10.15 -3.73 -16.88
C ALA A 136 9.50 -2.37 -16.63
N ILE A 137 9.30 -2.06 -15.35
CA ILE A 137 8.89 -0.75 -14.83
C ILE A 137 9.85 -0.39 -13.70
N ALA A 138 10.43 0.81 -13.73
CA ALA A 138 11.30 1.33 -12.68
C ALA A 138 10.71 2.61 -12.09
N LEU A 139 10.68 2.69 -10.75
CA LEU A 139 10.28 3.86 -9.99
C LEU A 139 11.42 4.27 -9.06
N GLU A 140 11.66 5.57 -8.94
CA GLU A 140 12.68 6.14 -8.07
C GLU A 140 12.10 7.27 -7.21
N LEU A 141 12.69 7.46 -6.04
CA LEU A 141 12.34 8.48 -5.06
C LEU A 141 12.30 9.87 -5.71
N VAL A 142 11.22 10.59 -5.44
CA VAL A 142 11.07 12.02 -5.79
C VAL A 142 10.92 12.84 -4.53
N GLU A 143 10.04 12.42 -3.64
CA GLU A 143 9.70 13.10 -2.39
C GLU A 143 9.27 12.07 -1.34
N GLY A 144 8.93 12.48 -0.13
CA GLY A 144 8.43 11.55 0.89
C GLY A 144 8.47 12.15 2.29
N SER A 145 7.73 11.54 3.21
CA SER A 145 7.83 11.86 4.63
C SER A 145 9.07 11.16 5.19
N LEU A 146 10.19 11.86 5.15
CA LEU A 146 11.48 11.49 5.73
C LEU A 146 11.87 12.51 6.81
N ASP A 147 12.43 12.05 7.93
CA ASP A 147 12.95 12.92 8.99
C ASP A 147 14.21 13.69 8.52
N SER A 148 14.97 13.11 7.60
CA SER A 148 16.10 13.76 6.92
C SER A 148 16.43 13.06 5.59
N PRO A 149 17.19 13.70 4.68
CA PRO A 149 17.66 13.06 3.45
C PRO A 149 18.54 11.81 3.68
N ASP A 150 19.17 11.72 4.85
CA ASP A 150 20.09 10.64 5.22
C ASP A 150 19.38 9.47 5.95
N GLU A 151 18.08 9.62 6.26
CA GLU A 151 17.30 8.58 6.92
C GLU A 151 17.29 7.29 6.07
N SER A 152 17.30 6.12 6.71
CA SER A 152 17.20 4.85 6.01
C SER A 152 15.82 4.68 5.35
N HIS A 153 15.77 4.57 4.02
CA HIS A 153 14.52 4.46 3.27
C HIS A 153 14.63 3.58 2.02
N MET A 154 13.49 3.09 1.53
CA MET A 154 13.40 2.54 0.18
C MET A 154 13.51 3.67 -0.82
N HIS A 155 14.51 3.59 -1.70
CA HIS A 155 14.85 4.63 -2.65
C HIS A 155 14.31 4.34 -4.06
N SER A 156 14.27 3.07 -4.44
CA SER A 156 13.73 2.69 -5.75
C SER A 156 13.21 1.26 -5.75
N VAL A 157 12.37 0.99 -6.74
CA VAL A 157 11.94 -0.37 -7.09
C VAL A 157 11.90 -0.56 -8.59
N LYS A 158 12.39 -1.71 -9.04
CA LYS A 158 12.27 -2.18 -10.41
C LYS A 158 11.47 -3.48 -10.46
N PHE A 159 10.36 -3.44 -11.19
CA PHE A 159 9.59 -4.60 -11.61
C PHE A 159 10.17 -5.17 -12.89
N THR A 160 10.33 -6.48 -12.95
CA THR A 160 10.63 -7.22 -14.18
C THR A 160 9.58 -8.32 -14.33
N PHE A 161 8.96 -8.40 -15.50
CA PHE A 161 7.86 -9.33 -15.77
C PHE A 161 8.40 -10.54 -16.54
N ASP A 162 8.06 -11.75 -16.08
CA ASP A 162 8.49 -13.05 -16.61
C ASP A 162 7.24 -13.90 -16.92
N GLY A 163 6.50 -13.50 -17.95
CA GLY A 163 5.22 -14.11 -18.30
C GLY A 163 4.08 -13.72 -17.35
N GLU A 164 2.98 -14.48 -17.39
CA GLU A 164 1.75 -14.21 -16.61
C GLU A 164 1.88 -14.56 -15.12
N ASP A 165 2.73 -15.55 -14.82
CA ASP A 165 2.89 -16.17 -13.49
C ASP A 165 4.30 -15.94 -12.91
N GLY A 166 5.10 -15.07 -13.52
CA GLY A 166 6.44 -14.73 -13.07
C GLY A 166 6.67 -13.24 -13.00
N MET A 167 7.27 -12.79 -11.92
CA MET A 167 7.83 -11.44 -11.83
C MET A 167 9.04 -11.41 -10.90
N SER A 168 9.80 -10.33 -10.95
CA SER A 168 10.80 -10.01 -9.95
C SER A 168 10.70 -8.55 -9.56
N GLN A 169 10.96 -8.28 -8.28
CA GLN A 169 11.09 -6.93 -7.76
C GLN A 169 12.51 -6.75 -7.24
N THR A 170 13.20 -5.71 -7.69
CA THR A 170 14.47 -5.28 -7.09
C THR A 170 14.22 -3.99 -6.32
N TRP A 171 14.36 -4.05 -5.01
CA TRP A 171 14.22 -2.90 -4.11
C TRP A 171 15.60 -2.42 -3.68
N THR A 172 15.84 -1.12 -3.75
CA THR A 172 17.10 -0.50 -3.33
C THR A 172 16.88 0.36 -2.10
N MET A 173 17.68 0.12 -1.05
CA MET A 173 17.71 0.89 0.18
C MET A 173 18.84 1.91 0.15
N TYR A 174 18.54 3.12 0.63
CA TYR A 174 19.55 4.13 0.93
C TYR A 174 19.62 4.35 2.44
N GLU A 175 20.82 4.67 2.93
CA GLU A 175 21.09 5.08 4.31
C GLU A 175 22.32 5.99 4.30
N GLY A 176 22.27 7.12 5.02
CA GLY A 176 23.36 8.12 4.98
C GLY A 176 23.60 8.70 3.58
N GLY A 177 22.52 8.85 2.80
CA GLY A 177 22.56 9.39 1.43
C GLY A 177 23.20 8.48 0.39
N LYS A 178 23.42 7.19 0.71
CA LYS A 178 24.09 6.22 -0.18
C LYS A 178 23.31 4.93 -0.27
N GLU A 179 23.39 4.27 -1.42
CA GLU A 179 22.91 2.91 -1.58
C GLU A 179 23.64 1.96 -0.63
N THR A 180 22.90 1.22 0.18
CA THR A 180 23.44 0.24 1.13
C THR A 180 23.02 -1.18 0.82
N MET A 181 21.91 -1.36 0.10
CA MET A 181 21.38 -2.67 -0.24
C MET A 181 20.54 -2.59 -1.51
N ALA A 182 20.70 -3.58 -2.39
CA ALA A 182 19.72 -3.89 -3.42
C ALA A 182 19.32 -5.37 -3.26
N HIS A 183 18.03 -5.63 -3.12
CA HIS A 183 17.51 -6.98 -2.95
C HIS A 183 16.51 -7.33 -4.04
N THR A 184 16.77 -8.41 -4.77
CA THR A 184 15.86 -8.94 -5.78
C THR A 184 15.09 -10.12 -5.22
N MET A 185 13.76 -10.02 -5.24
CA MET A 185 12.85 -11.13 -4.94
C MET A 185 12.24 -11.61 -6.26
N THR A 186 12.27 -12.91 -6.49
CA THR A 186 11.71 -13.54 -7.69
C THR A 186 10.46 -14.30 -7.29
N TYR A 187 9.33 -13.79 -7.74
CA TYR A 187 8.01 -14.24 -7.34
C TYR A 187 7.37 -15.14 -8.40
N ARG A 188 6.62 -16.13 -7.91
CA ARG A 188 5.67 -16.92 -8.69
C ARG A 188 4.25 -16.69 -8.18
N ARG A 189 3.29 -16.65 -9.09
CA ARG A 189 1.88 -16.46 -8.75
C ARG A 189 1.36 -17.69 -7.99
N VAL A 190 0.62 -17.46 -6.92
CA VAL A 190 -0.13 -18.50 -6.21
C VAL A 190 -1.47 -18.70 -6.90
N ARG A 191 -1.82 -19.95 -7.21
CA ARG A 191 -3.07 -20.35 -7.88
C ARG A 191 -4.13 -20.80 -6.88
#